data_AF-A0A151SZ86-F1
#
_entry.id   AF-A0A151SZ86-F1
#
_cell.length_a   1.000
_cell.length_b   1.000
_cell.length_c   1.000
_cell.angle_alpha   90.00
_cell.angle_beta   90.00
_cell.angle_gamma   90.00
#
_symmetry.space_group_name_H-M   'P 1'
#
loop_
_entity.id
_entity.type
_entity.pdbx_description
1 polymer ?
#
loop_
_entity_poly.entity_id
_entity_poly.type
_entity_poly.pdbx_seq_one_letter_code
_entity_poly.pdbx_strand_id
1 'polypeptide(L)'
;MSSLAYFLSKDTIDHFNTVIKPLVYLSMFYFFTYPRSTFADNYIVLLCLVYCVTGIAYALAIFFEPGAAQLCSVLLPVVFTLIATQPKDGKFMKDIANLCYSRWALEAFIIANAERKRLNKEWNGYPGVWLLTRCGSLLKSGYNLHDWGLCISILILMGVIARAVAFFCMLTFLKK
;
A
#
# COMPACT_ATOMS: atom_id res chain seq x y z
N MET A 1 -23.19 -22.08 -11.65
CA MET A 1 -23.18 -20.99 -10.64
C MET A 1 -22.63 -19.73 -11.30
N SER A 2 -23.15 -18.53 -11.00
CA SER A 2 -22.60 -17.28 -11.56
C SER A 2 -21.19 -17.03 -11.00
N SER A 3 -20.16 -17.07 -11.85
CA SER A 3 -18.76 -16.89 -11.43
C SER A 3 -18.51 -15.54 -10.76
N LEU A 4 -19.28 -14.51 -11.13
CA LEU A 4 -19.22 -13.19 -10.50
C LEU A 4 -19.74 -13.23 -9.06
N ALA A 5 -20.88 -13.88 -8.82
CA ALA A 5 -21.43 -14.01 -7.48
C ALA A 5 -20.51 -14.81 -6.54
N TYR A 6 -19.82 -15.82 -7.08
CA TYR A 6 -18.83 -16.59 -6.33
C TYR A 6 -17.56 -15.80 -6.00
N PHE A 7 -17.05 -15.02 -6.96
CA PHE A 7 -15.89 -14.17 -6.71
C PHE A 7 -16.20 -13.07 -5.69
N LEU A 8 -17.36 -12.41 -5.85
CA LEU A 8 -17.79 -11.33 -4.98
C LEU A 8 -18.07 -11.80 -3.54
N SER A 9 -18.64 -12.99 -3.37
CA SER A 9 -18.88 -13.55 -2.03
C SER A 9 -17.59 -13.86 -1.29
N LYS A 10 -16.59 -14.45 -1.97
CA LYS A 10 -15.26 -14.67 -1.40
C LYS A 10 -14.53 -13.36 -1.09
N ASP A 11 -14.54 -12.41 -2.01
CA ASP A 11 -13.90 -11.11 -1.83
C ASP A 11 -14.53 -10.35 -0.65
N THR A 12 -15.85 -10.42 -0.47
CA THR A 12 -16.55 -9.78 0.67
C THR A 12 -16.12 -10.38 2.01
N ILE A 13 -15.96 -11.70 2.09
CA ILE A 13 -15.49 -12.36 3.32
C ILE A 13 -14.06 -11.92 3.67
N ASP A 14 -13.19 -11.81 2.67
CA ASP A 14 -11.81 -11.38 2.88
C ASP A 14 -11.65 -9.88 3.17
N HIS A 15 -12.63 -9.05 2.79
CA HIS A 15 -12.64 -7.64 3.18
C HIS A 15 -12.73 -7.46 4.70
N PHE A 16 -13.47 -8.31 5.42
CA PHE A 16 -13.48 -8.29 6.88
C PHE A 16 -12.08 -8.50 7.45
N ASN A 17 -11.34 -9.49 6.92
CA ASN A 17 -9.95 -9.73 7.32
C ASN A 17 -9.04 -8.55 6.98
N THR A 18 -9.27 -7.90 5.85
CA THR A 18 -8.51 -6.74 5.37
C THR A 18 -8.73 -5.50 6.25
N VAL A 19 -9.90 -5.36 6.87
CA VAL A 19 -10.23 -4.26 7.80
C VAL A 19 -9.68 -4.53 9.21
N ILE A 20 -9.83 -5.77 9.70
CA ILE A 20 -9.49 -6.15 11.07
C ILE A 20 -7.97 -6.25 11.28
N LYS A 21 -7.22 -6.86 10.35
CA LYS A 21 -5.77 -7.08 10.51
C LYS A 21 -4.99 -5.76 10.71
N PRO A 22 -5.18 -4.71 9.87
CA PRO A 22 -4.61 -3.40 10.12
C PRO A 22 -4.98 -2.79 11.46
N LEU A 23 -6.24 -2.92 11.87
CA LEU A 23 -6.73 -2.33 13.12
C LEU A 23 -6.00 -2.91 14.33
N VAL A 24 -5.91 -4.25 14.39
CA VAL A 24 -5.22 -4.97 15.46
C VAL A 24 -3.74 -4.64 15.46
N TYR A 25 -3.08 -4.68 14.29
CA TYR A 25 -1.68 -4.31 14.16
C TYR A 25 -1.41 -2.89 14.67
N LEU A 26 -2.23 -1.92 14.26
CA LEU A 26 -2.03 -0.53 14.59
C LEU A 26 -2.30 -0.24 16.07
N SER A 27 -3.28 -0.90 16.68
CA SER A 27 -3.54 -0.77 18.12
C SER A 27 -2.33 -1.17 18.96
N MET A 28 -1.68 -2.27 18.59
CA MET A 28 -0.48 -2.76 19.26
C MET A 28 0.71 -1.82 19.00
N PHE A 29 0.90 -1.41 17.74
CA PHE A 29 2.01 -0.53 17.35
C PHE A 29 1.95 0.84 18.04
N TYR A 30 0.77 1.46 18.12
CA TYR A 30 0.58 2.76 18.77
C TYR A 30 0.80 2.70 20.27
N PHE A 31 0.38 1.61 20.91
CA PHE A 31 0.58 1.41 22.34
C PHE A 31 2.06 1.30 22.72
N PHE A 32 2.87 0.61 21.90
CA PHE A 32 4.28 0.42 22.20
C PHE A 32 5.19 1.55 21.73
N THR A 33 4.89 2.17 20.58
CA THR A 33 5.84 3.04 19.89
C THR A 33 5.55 4.53 20.06
N TYR A 34 4.34 4.90 20.51
CA TYR A 34 3.87 6.29 20.59
C TYR A 34 4.26 7.12 19.34
N PRO A 35 3.89 6.66 18.12
CA PRO A 35 4.28 7.34 16.89
C PRO A 35 3.67 8.75 16.81
N ARG A 36 4.34 9.66 16.10
CA ARG A 36 3.92 11.07 15.98
C ARG A 36 2.70 11.30 15.07
N SER A 37 2.37 10.36 14.20
CA SER A 37 1.28 10.47 13.24
C SER A 37 -0.08 10.10 13.86
N THR A 38 -1.18 10.48 13.22
CA THR A 38 -2.53 10.15 13.67
C THR A 38 -2.83 8.67 13.42
N PHE A 39 -3.53 8.04 14.36
CA PHE A 39 -3.98 6.65 14.21
C PHE A 39 -4.82 6.48 12.93
N ALA A 40 -5.77 7.38 12.68
CA ALA A 40 -6.65 7.33 11.52
C ALA A 40 -5.88 7.38 10.19
N ASP A 41 -4.89 8.27 10.06
CA ASP A 41 -4.13 8.44 8.81
C ASP A 41 -3.33 7.17 8.48
N ASN A 42 -2.65 6.59 9.48
CA ASN A 42 -1.90 5.33 9.27
C ASN A 42 -2.84 4.15 9.04
N TYR A 43 -4.00 4.14 9.70
CA TYR A 43 -5.00 3.11 9.49
C TYR A 43 -5.51 3.10 8.05
N ILE A 44 -5.84 4.28 7.49
CA ILE A 44 -6.31 4.42 6.11
C ILE A 44 -5.24 3.94 5.13
N VAL A 45 -3.98 4.35 5.31
CA VAL A 45 -2.88 3.94 4.42
C VAL A 45 -2.65 2.42 4.49
N LEU A 46 -2.63 1.84 5.71
CA LEU A 46 -2.41 0.41 5.89
C LEU A 46 -3.60 -0.41 5.33
N LEU A 47 -4.83 0.06 5.48
CA LEU A 47 -6.02 -0.56 4.90
C LEU A 47 -5.92 -0.57 3.37
N CYS A 48 -5.60 0.57 2.75
CA CYS A 48 -5.45 0.66 1.30
C CYS A 48 -4.31 -0.22 0.78
N LEU A 49 -3.20 -0.30 1.52
CA LEU A 49 -2.09 -1.18 1.19
C LEU A 49 -2.49 -2.66 1.26
N VAL A 50 -3.13 -3.11 2.34
CA VAL A 50 -3.59 -4.51 2.49
C VAL A 50 -4.66 -4.83 1.44
N TYR A 51 -5.55 -3.89 1.14
CA TYR A 51 -6.50 -4.02 0.03
C TYR A 51 -5.80 -4.20 -1.32
N CYS A 52 -4.75 -3.44 -1.62
CA CYS A 52 -3.98 -3.62 -2.86
C CYS A 52 -3.27 -4.98 -2.92
N VAL A 53 -2.56 -5.36 -1.84
CA VAL A 53 -1.76 -6.59 -1.80
C VAL A 53 -2.64 -7.84 -1.86
N THR A 54 -3.81 -7.84 -1.22
CA THR A 54 -4.78 -8.95 -1.28
C THR A 54 -5.28 -9.18 -2.71
N GLY A 55 -5.55 -8.11 -3.47
CA GLY A 55 -5.93 -8.23 -4.88
C GLY A 55 -4.85 -8.87 -5.75
N ILE A 56 -3.57 -8.52 -5.52
CA ILE A 56 -2.43 -9.13 -6.21
C ILE A 56 -2.27 -10.60 -5.81
N ALA A 57 -2.47 -10.92 -4.52
CA ALA A 57 -2.39 -12.27 -4.02
C ALA A 57 -3.43 -13.20 -4.68
N TYR A 58 -4.65 -12.70 -4.97
CA TYR A 58 -5.63 -13.47 -5.73
C TYR A 58 -5.16 -13.82 -7.14
N ALA A 59 -4.55 -12.87 -7.85
CA ALA A 59 -4.00 -13.15 -9.17
C ALA A 59 -2.90 -14.24 -9.08
N LEU A 60 -1.97 -14.12 -8.12
CA LEU A 60 -0.91 -15.10 -7.92
C LEU A 60 -1.45 -16.50 -7.55
N ALA A 61 -2.47 -16.56 -6.70
CA ALA A 61 -3.09 -17.82 -6.28
C ALA A 61 -3.83 -18.54 -7.42
N ILE A 62 -4.25 -17.81 -8.47
CA ILE A 62 -4.89 -18.40 -9.65
C ILE A 62 -3.83 -18.93 -10.64
N PHE A 63 -2.70 -18.24 -10.78
CA PHE A 63 -1.65 -18.62 -11.73
C PHE A 63 -0.72 -19.75 -11.24
N PHE A 64 -0.47 -19.82 -9.93
CA PHE A 64 0.52 -20.71 -9.35
C PHE A 64 -0.12 -21.74 -8.41
N GLU A 65 0.55 -22.88 -8.26
CA GLU A 65 0.26 -23.84 -7.20
C GLU A 65 0.42 -23.19 -5.81
N PRO A 66 -0.31 -23.65 -4.78
CA PRO A 66 -0.39 -22.96 -3.48
C PRO A 66 0.98 -22.71 -2.81
N GLY A 67 1.92 -23.66 -2.94
CA GLY A 67 3.28 -23.50 -2.40
C GLY A 67 4.07 -22.40 -3.11
N ALA A 68 4.07 -22.39 -4.44
CA ALA A 68 4.74 -21.36 -5.23
C ALA A 68 4.06 -19.98 -5.08
N ALA A 69 2.73 -19.94 -5.05
CA ALA A 69 1.95 -18.73 -4.85
C ALA A 69 2.30 -18.04 -3.51
N GLN A 70 2.47 -18.81 -2.44
CA GLN A 70 2.86 -18.28 -1.13
C GLN A 70 4.26 -17.67 -1.16
N LEU A 71 5.24 -18.34 -1.77
CA LEU A 71 6.60 -17.81 -1.91
C LEU A 71 6.63 -16.53 -2.76
N CYS A 72 5.92 -16.52 -3.89
CA CYS A 72 5.80 -15.34 -4.74
C CYS A 72 5.12 -14.17 -4.01
N SER A 73 4.11 -14.45 -3.18
CA SER A 73 3.39 -13.43 -2.40
C SER A 73 4.27 -12.79 -1.33
N VAL A 74 5.31 -13.47 -0.84
CA VAL A 74 6.30 -12.91 0.09
C VAL A 74 7.41 -12.18 -0.65
N LEU A 75 7.91 -12.76 -1.75
CA LEU A 75 9.03 -12.21 -2.50
C LEU A 75 8.68 -10.91 -3.23
N LEU A 76 7.49 -10.81 -3.82
CA LEU A 76 7.06 -9.64 -4.59
C LEU A 76 7.07 -8.34 -3.75
N PRO A 77 6.44 -8.26 -2.56
CA PRO A 77 6.53 -7.08 -1.70
C PRO A 77 7.98 -6.69 -1.34
N VAL A 78 8.86 -7.67 -1.12
CA VAL A 78 10.27 -7.41 -0.78
C VAL A 78 11.01 -6.80 -1.97
N VAL A 79 10.87 -7.38 -3.16
CA VAL A 79 11.48 -6.83 -4.37
C VAL A 79 10.94 -5.43 -4.67
N PHE A 80 9.64 -5.24 -4.52
CA PHE A 80 8.98 -3.96 -4.73
C PHE A 80 9.40 -2.88 -3.74
N THR A 81 9.59 -3.21 -2.47
CA THR A 81 10.09 -2.25 -1.46
C THR A 81 11.57 -1.91 -1.69
N LEU A 82 12.39 -2.87 -2.12
CA LEU A 82 13.78 -2.60 -2.52
C LEU A 82 13.83 -1.63 -3.70
N ILE A 83 13.07 -1.90 -4.77
CA ILE A 83 12.99 -1.00 -5.94
C ILE A 83 12.53 0.40 -5.53
N ALA A 84 11.55 0.51 -4.64
CA ALA A 84 11.06 1.81 -4.17
C ALA A 84 12.11 2.60 -3.35
N THR A 85 13.12 1.93 -2.78
CA THR A 85 14.15 2.54 -1.94
C THR A 85 15.43 2.91 -2.71
N GLN A 86 15.63 2.36 -3.91
CA GLN A 86 16.82 2.63 -4.73
C GLN A 86 16.83 4.05 -5.35
N PRO A 87 18.01 4.67 -5.56
CA PRO A 87 18.13 5.94 -6.25
C PRO A 87 17.67 5.83 -7.72
N LYS A 88 16.98 6.87 -8.20
CA LYS A 88 16.31 6.90 -9.51
C LYS A 88 17.26 7.45 -10.59
N ASP A 89 18.26 6.66 -10.94
CA ASP A 89 19.32 7.12 -11.87
C ASP A 89 18.91 7.02 -13.36
N GLY A 90 17.77 6.38 -13.69
CA GLY A 90 17.30 6.22 -15.06
C GLY A 90 15.77 6.35 -15.25
N LYS A 91 15.35 6.74 -16.47
CA LYS A 91 13.93 6.93 -16.84
C LYS A 91 13.11 5.63 -16.69
N PHE A 92 13.68 4.50 -17.10
CA PHE A 92 13.08 3.17 -16.94
C PHE A 92 12.86 2.78 -15.46
N MET A 93 13.86 3.03 -14.62
CA MET A 93 13.76 2.76 -13.18
C MET A 93 12.70 3.64 -12.50
N LYS A 94 12.54 4.88 -12.99
CA LYS A 94 11.51 5.81 -12.51
C LYS A 94 10.09 5.33 -12.86
N ASP A 95 9.91 4.76 -14.05
CA ASP A 95 8.62 4.21 -14.49
C ASP A 95 8.26 2.93 -13.73
N ILE A 96 9.21 2.01 -13.52
CA ILE A 96 8.99 0.83 -12.68
C ILE A 96 8.65 1.23 -11.24
N ALA A 97 9.38 2.20 -10.69
CA ALA A 97 9.10 2.70 -9.34
C ALA A 97 7.69 3.33 -9.26
N ASN A 98 7.23 4.05 -10.29
CA ASN A 98 5.87 4.61 -10.35
C ASN A 98 4.78 3.54 -10.41
N LEU A 99 5.05 2.39 -11.05
CA LEU A 99 4.09 1.27 -11.12
C LEU A 99 4.00 0.51 -9.79
N CYS A 100 5.01 0.65 -8.93
CA CYS A 100 5.14 -0.10 -7.70
C CYS A 100 4.22 0.44 -6.58
N TYR A 101 3.30 -0.38 -6.06
CA TYR A 101 2.40 0.03 -4.97
C TYR A 101 3.15 0.37 -3.68
N SER A 102 4.33 -0.24 -3.44
CA SER A 102 5.14 0.01 -2.25
C SER A 102 5.65 1.45 -2.21
N ARG A 103 5.90 2.05 -3.38
CA ARG A 103 6.32 3.44 -3.52
C ARG A 103 5.24 4.38 -3.00
N TRP A 104 4.02 4.28 -3.54
CA TRP A 104 2.90 5.13 -3.13
C TRP A 104 2.52 4.93 -1.67
N ALA A 105 2.63 3.70 -1.16
CA ALA A 105 2.42 3.42 0.26
C ALA A 105 3.49 4.08 1.15
N LEU A 106 4.77 3.98 0.78
CA LEU A 106 5.86 4.64 1.50
C LEU A 106 5.68 6.17 1.49
N GLU A 107 5.35 6.75 0.34
CA GLU A 107 5.02 8.18 0.21
C GLU A 107 3.89 8.57 1.16
N ALA A 108 2.78 7.82 1.15
CA ALA A 108 1.63 8.11 2.00
C ALA A 108 1.96 7.99 3.50
N PHE A 109 2.76 6.99 3.91
CA PHE A 109 3.21 6.88 5.31
C PHE A 109 4.11 8.02 5.73
N ILE A 110 5.01 8.46 4.85
CA ILE A 110 5.90 9.59 5.13
C ILE A 110 5.10 10.88 5.25
N ILE A 111 4.17 11.12 4.32
CA ILE A 111 3.32 12.31 4.36
C ILE A 111 2.43 12.28 5.62
N ALA A 112 1.83 11.15 5.97
CA ALA A 112 1.06 11.01 7.21
C ALA A 112 1.89 11.29 8.48
N ASN A 113 3.19 10.98 8.46
CA ASN A 113 4.12 11.33 9.55
C ASN A 113 4.57 12.80 9.52
N ALA A 114 4.57 13.44 8.35
CA ALA A 114 4.96 14.83 8.15
C ALA A 114 3.79 15.83 8.36
N GLU A 115 2.57 15.43 8.01
CA GLU A 115 1.36 16.26 7.94
C GLU A 115 0.64 16.42 9.29
N ARG A 116 1.38 16.46 10.40
CA ARG A 116 0.86 16.92 11.70
C ARG A 116 0.68 18.45 11.72
N LYS A 117 0.19 19.03 10.62
CA LYS A 117 0.15 20.48 10.39
C LYS A 117 -1.07 20.90 9.54
N ARG A 118 -2.29 20.56 9.99
CA ARG A 118 -3.48 21.28 9.45
C ARG A 118 -4.72 21.40 10.33
N LEU A 119 -4.83 20.72 11.48
CA LEU A 119 -6.07 20.75 12.27
C LEU A 119 -6.03 21.50 13.61
N ASN A 120 -4.89 22.06 14.03
CA ASN A 120 -4.88 23.02 15.13
C ASN A 120 -4.03 24.24 14.78
N LYS A 121 -4.69 25.40 14.81
CA LYS A 121 -4.18 26.75 14.56
C LYS A 121 -3.25 27.24 15.68
N GLU A 122 -2.47 26.37 16.31
CA GLU A 122 -1.54 26.77 17.35
C GLU A 122 -0.28 25.91 17.33
N TRP A 123 0.83 26.61 17.17
CA TRP A 123 2.11 26.10 16.74
C TRP A 123 2.96 25.89 18.00
N ASN A 124 3.05 24.66 18.50
CA ASN A 124 4.04 24.32 19.53
C ASN A 124 4.55 22.89 19.33
N GLY A 125 5.81 22.78 18.89
CA GLY A 125 6.57 21.52 18.95
C GLY A 125 7.41 21.18 17.72
N TYR A 126 8.50 21.94 17.51
CA TYR A 126 9.67 21.54 16.69
C TYR A 126 10.22 20.15 17.12
N PRO A 127 10.89 19.35 16.25
CA PRO A 127 12.15 19.70 15.59
C PRO A 127 12.00 19.70 14.06
N GLY A 128 12.01 20.89 13.47
CA GLY A 128 11.96 21.05 12.01
C GLY A 128 13.15 20.41 11.30
N VAL A 129 14.29 20.26 11.96
CA VAL A 129 15.54 19.75 11.36
C VAL A 129 15.45 18.27 10.97
N TRP A 130 14.87 17.40 11.82
CA TRP A 130 14.76 15.96 11.50
C TRP A 130 13.77 15.70 10.36
N LEU A 131 12.66 16.44 10.34
CA LEU A 131 11.70 16.41 9.24
C LEU A 131 12.33 16.95 7.95
N LEU A 132 13.10 18.03 8.03
CA LEU A 132 13.76 18.67 6.88
C LEU A 132 14.86 17.77 6.28
N THR A 133 15.66 17.07 7.10
CA THR A 133 16.68 16.14 6.60
C THR A 133 16.04 14.91 5.94
N ARG A 134 14.96 14.36 6.51
CA ARG A 134 14.20 13.24 5.91
C ARG A 134 13.48 13.68 4.65
N CYS A 135 12.69 14.75 4.69
CA CYS A 135 12.01 15.32 3.52
C CYS A 135 13.02 15.75 2.46
N GLY A 136 14.21 16.24 2.82
CA GLY A 136 15.29 16.56 1.90
C GLY A 136 15.92 15.32 1.24
N SER A 137 16.14 14.25 2.01
CA SER A 137 16.55 12.95 1.47
C SER A 137 15.49 12.34 0.54
N LEU A 138 14.21 12.53 0.85
CA LEU A 138 13.08 12.01 0.07
C LEU A 138 12.79 12.84 -1.17
N LEU A 139 12.96 14.16 -1.10
CA LEU A 139 12.92 15.07 -2.24
C LEU A 139 14.06 14.74 -3.21
N LYS A 140 15.26 14.43 -2.70
CA LYS A 140 16.37 13.89 -3.51
C LYS A 140 16.02 12.54 -4.16
N SER A 141 15.25 11.69 -3.48
CA SER A 141 14.69 10.48 -4.07
C SER A 141 13.52 10.74 -5.04
N GLY A 142 13.15 12.00 -5.33
CA GLY A 142 12.15 12.37 -6.33
C GLY A 142 10.71 12.04 -5.92
N TYR A 143 10.40 12.15 -4.63
CA TYR A 143 9.08 11.93 -4.06
C TYR A 143 8.24 13.21 -4.02
N ASN A 144 6.99 13.17 -4.51
CA ASN A 144 6.09 14.31 -4.53
C ASN A 144 5.26 14.33 -3.24
N LEU A 145 5.71 15.13 -2.27
CA LEU A 145 5.13 15.23 -0.93
C LEU A 145 3.79 15.97 -0.86
N HIS A 146 3.21 16.37 -2.00
CA HIS A 146 2.13 17.36 -2.01
C HIS A 146 0.72 16.77 -1.84
N ASP A 147 0.49 15.51 -2.26
CA ASP A 147 -0.87 14.97 -2.37
C ASP A 147 -1.02 13.59 -1.70
N TRP A 148 -1.28 13.59 -0.38
CA TRP A 148 -1.61 12.38 0.38
C TRP A 148 -2.83 11.64 -0.19
N GLY A 149 -3.88 12.39 -0.55
CA GLY A 149 -5.10 11.84 -1.14
C GLY A 149 -4.88 11.20 -2.52
N LEU A 150 -3.94 11.72 -3.32
CA LEU A 150 -3.60 11.15 -4.62
C LEU A 150 -2.89 9.79 -4.44
N CYS A 151 -1.98 9.68 -3.46
CA CYS A 151 -1.31 8.42 -3.14
C CYS A 151 -2.32 7.32 -2.76
N ILE A 152 -3.29 7.66 -1.91
CA ILE A 152 -4.37 6.75 -1.51
C ILE A 152 -5.25 6.38 -2.70
N SER A 153 -5.62 7.35 -3.52
CA SER A 153 -6.43 7.11 -4.71
C SER A 153 -5.75 6.12 -5.67
N ILE A 154 -4.45 6.28 -5.92
CA ILE A 154 -3.67 5.36 -6.75
C ILE A 154 -3.61 3.96 -6.13
N LEU A 155 -3.39 3.84 -4.81
CA LEU A 155 -3.38 2.56 -4.10
C LEU A 155 -4.71 1.81 -4.25
N ILE A 156 -5.83 2.51 -4.08
CA ILE A 156 -7.18 1.94 -4.25
C ILE A 156 -7.38 1.51 -5.71
N LEU A 157 -7.02 2.36 -6.67
CA LEU A 157 -7.16 2.09 -8.09
C LEU A 157 -6.34 0.85 -8.50
N MET A 158 -5.11 0.74 -8.03
CA MET A 158 -4.27 -0.45 -8.25
C MET A 158 -4.89 -1.71 -7.64
N GLY A 159 -5.51 -1.61 -6.45
CA GLY A 159 -6.23 -2.72 -5.82
C GLY A 159 -7.49 -3.16 -6.59
N VAL A 160 -8.23 -2.21 -7.16
CA VAL A 160 -9.40 -2.50 -8.03
C VAL A 160 -8.95 -3.16 -9.33
N ILE A 161 -7.91 -2.64 -9.98
CA ILE A 161 -7.35 -3.24 -11.20
C ILE A 161 -6.86 -4.66 -10.92
N ALA A 162 -6.14 -4.89 -9.82
CA ALA A 162 -5.65 -6.22 -9.47
C ALA A 162 -6.79 -7.24 -9.28
N ARG A 163 -7.91 -6.83 -8.64
CA ARG A 163 -9.11 -7.69 -8.51
C ARG A 163 -9.82 -7.94 -9.84
N ALA A 164 -9.90 -6.92 -10.70
CA ALA A 164 -10.45 -7.09 -12.04
C ALA A 164 -9.62 -8.10 -12.84
N VAL A 165 -8.28 -7.98 -12.80
CA VAL A 165 -7.36 -8.94 -13.43
C VAL A 165 -7.55 -10.34 -12.85
N ALA A 166 -7.61 -10.49 -11.53
CA ALA A 166 -7.85 -11.78 -10.88
C ALA A 166 -9.18 -12.41 -11.33
N PHE A 167 -10.25 -11.62 -11.44
CA PHE A 167 -11.53 -12.09 -11.95
C PHE A 167 -11.44 -12.55 -13.41
N PHE A 168 -10.79 -11.76 -14.29
CA PHE A 168 -10.57 -12.17 -15.68
C PHE A 168 -9.74 -13.45 -15.78
N CYS A 169 -8.67 -13.58 -14.98
CA CYS A 169 -7.85 -14.79 -14.92
C CYS A 169 -8.69 -16.00 -14.48
N MET A 170 -9.52 -15.83 -13.45
CA MET A 170 -10.43 -16.89 -13.02
C MET A 170 -11.36 -17.34 -14.16
N LEU A 171 -11.92 -16.40 -14.92
CA LEU A 171 -12.80 -16.74 -16.05
C LEU A 171 -12.08 -17.47 -17.19
N THR A 172 -10.80 -17.16 -17.44
CA THR A 172 -10.02 -17.81 -18.51
C THR A 172 -9.51 -19.20 -18.11
N PHE A 173 -9.08 -19.39 -16.86
CA PHE A 173 -8.50 -20.66 -16.40
C PHE A 173 -9.55 -21.67 -15.91
N LEU A 174 -10.69 -21.21 -15.38
CA LEU A 174 -11.76 -22.11 -14.91
C LEU A 174 -12.68 -22.63 -16.05
N LYS A 175 -12.49 -22.13 -17.27
CA LYS A 175 -13.19 -22.60 -18.48
C LYS A 175 -12.49 -23.77 -19.20
N LYS A 176 -11.39 -24.27 -18.64
CA LYS A 176 -10.64 -25.42 -19.15
C LYS A 176 -10.85 -26.61 -18.23
#